data_AF-A0A5C8NPN5-F1
#
_entry.id   AF-A0A5C8NPN5-F1
#
_cell.length_a   1.000
_cell.length_b   1.000
_cell.length_c   1.000
_cell.angle_alpha   90.00
_cell.angle_beta   90.00
_cell.angle_gamma   90.00
#
_symmetry.space_group_name_H-M   'P 1'
#
loop_
_entity.id
_entity.type
_entity.pdbx_description
1 polymer ?
#
loop_
_entity_poly.entity_id
_entity_poly.type
_entity_poly.pdbx_seq_one_letter_code
_entity_poly.pdbx_strand_id
1 'polypeptide(L)' 'MSHGSSPAAWTAVLVCLGGITLAGVALIPDPHWVLFTVGCVITLASGLIGRVMAAAGLGVQRIDS' A
#
# COMPACT_ATOMS: atom_id res chain seq x y z
N MET A 1 13.38 -5.68 20.13
CA MET A 1 13.21 -5.33 18.70
C MET A 1 11.75 -5.54 18.32
N SER A 2 10.84 -4.65 18.74
CA SER A 2 9.53 -4.58 18.10
C SER A 2 9.78 -3.97 16.73
N HIS A 3 9.80 -4.79 15.67
CA HIS A 3 9.77 -4.23 14.33
C HIS A 3 8.50 -3.39 14.26
N GLY A 4 8.64 -2.10 13.92
CA GLY A 4 7.57 -1.10 13.85
C GLY A 4 6.54 -1.41 12.75
N SER A 5 5.90 -2.56 12.86
CA SER A 5 4.96 -3.13 11.90
C SER A 5 3.58 -3.11 12.54
N SER A 6 3.04 -1.90 12.67
CA SER A 6 1.62 -1.75 12.98
C SER A 6 0.76 -2.40 11.87
N PRO A 7 -0.45 -2.91 12.17
CA PRO A 7 -1.35 -3.43 11.15
C PRO A 7 -1.60 -2.42 10.01
N ALA A 8 -1.71 -1.13 10.31
CA ALA A 8 -1.83 -0.08 9.31
C ALA A 8 -0.64 -0.03 8.33
N ALA A 9 0.59 -0.23 8.84
CA ALA A 9 1.80 -0.22 8.01
C ALA A 9 1.82 -1.43 7.07
N TRP A 10 1.54 -2.64 7.55
CA TRP A 10 1.55 -3.84 6.72
C TRP A 10 0.43 -3.84 5.68
N THR A 11 -0.76 -3.34 6.02
CA THR A 11 -1.84 -3.21 5.03
C THR A 11 -1.47 -2.23 3.93
N ALA A 12 -0.93 -1.06 4.27
CA ALA A 12 -0.46 -0.11 3.26
C ALA A 12 0.61 -0.72 2.34
N VAL A 13 1.55 -1.48 2.91
CA VAL A 13 2.59 -2.17 2.14
C VAL A 13 1.99 -3.23 1.20
N LEU A 14 1.08 -4.09 1.67
CA LEU A 14 0.48 -5.13 0.84
C LEU A 14 -0.34 -4.55 -0.31
N VAL A 15 -1.11 -3.48 -0.07
CA VAL A 15 -1.86 -2.80 -1.13
C VAL A 15 -0.91 -2.14 -2.14
N CYS A 16 0.16 -1.49 -1.66
CA CYS A 16 1.17 -0.89 -2.52
C CYS A 16 1.85 -1.94 -3.42
N LEU A 17 2.32 -3.04 -2.82
CA LEU A 17 2.95 -4.15 -3.53
C LEU A 17 2.00 -4.79 -4.54
N GLY A 18 0.73 -4.98 -4.17
CA GLY A 18 -0.30 -5.48 -5.08
C GLY A 18 -0.51 -4.57 -6.30
N GLY A 19 -0.63 -3.26 -6.08
CA GLY A 19 -0.75 -2.26 -7.17
C GLY A 19 0.48 -2.23 -8.08
N ILE A 20 1.69 -2.27 -7.51
CA ILE A 20 2.95 -2.28 -8.27
C ILE A 20 3.06 -3.56 -9.09
N THR A 21 2.72 -4.71 -8.50
CA THR A 21 2.75 -6.00 -9.20
C THR A 21 1.75 -5.99 -10.36
N LEU A 22 0.52 -5.50 -10.14
CA LEU A 22 -0.49 -5.37 -11.19
C LEU A 22 -0.02 -4.45 -12.32
N ALA A 23 0.54 -3.29 -11.99
CA ALA A 23 1.07 -2.35 -12.97
C ALA A 23 2.25 -2.94 -13.76
N GLY A 24 3.16 -3.65 -13.09
CA GLY A 24 4.31 -4.30 -13.74
C GLY A 24 3.90 -5.42 -14.70
N VAL A 25 2.97 -6.27 -14.28
CA VAL A 25 2.42 -7.34 -15.14
C VAL A 25 1.65 -6.76 -16.33
N ALA A 26 0.95 -5.64 -16.16
CA ALA A 26 0.20 -4.99 -17.23
C ALA A 26 1.08 -4.47 -18.39
N LEU A 27 2.40 -4.38 -18.21
CA LEU A 27 3.33 -3.93 -19.25
C LEU A 27 3.94 -5.08 -20.07
N ILE A 28 3.61 -6.34 -19.78
CA ILE A 28 4.22 -7.53 -20.39
C ILE A 28 3.13 -8.45 -20.98
N PRO A 29 3.30 -9.02 -22.19
CA PRO A 29 4.34 -8.72 -23.19
C PRO A 29 4.05 -7.44 -23.99
N ASP A 30 2.77 -7.08 -24.15
CA ASP A 30 2.31 -5.86 -24.78
C ASP A 30 1.68 -4.93 -23.72
N PRO A 31 1.92 -3.61 -23.76
CA PRO A 31 1.39 -2.69 -22.75
C PRO A 31 -0.14 -2.58 -22.74
N HIS A 32 -0.76 -2.98 -21.64
CA HIS A 32 -2.18 -2.80 -21.37
C HIS A 32 -2.42 -1.56 -20.49
N TRP A 33 -2.45 -0.39 -21.14
CA TRP A 33 -2.45 0.93 -20.49
C TRP A 33 -3.56 1.13 -19.45
N VAL A 34 -4.76 0.58 -19.67
CA VAL A 34 -5.87 0.67 -18.68
C VAL A 34 -5.51 -0.05 -17.38
N LEU A 35 -4.94 -1.25 -17.46
CA LEU A 35 -4.58 -2.04 -16.28
C LEU A 35 -3.37 -1.44 -15.57
N PHE A 36 -2.43 -0.89 -16.32
CA PHE A 36 -1.33 -0.11 -15.78
C PHE A 36 -1.83 1.08 -14.97
N THR A 37 -2.74 1.90 -15.52
CA THR A 37 -3.32 3.04 -14.80
C THR A 37 -4.07 2.61 -13.55
N VAL A 38 -4.83 1.52 -13.60
CA VAL A 38 -5.49 0.95 -12.41
C VAL A 38 -4.47 0.54 -11.34
N GLY A 39 -3.41 -0.15 -11.73
CA GLY A 39 -2.31 -0.50 -10.82
C GLY A 39 -1.67 0.73 -10.17
N CYS A 40 -1.39 1.78 -10.94
CA CYS A 40 -0.87 3.05 -10.41
C CYS A 40 -1.84 3.69 -9.40
N VAL A 41 -3.13 3.73 -9.70
CA VAL A 41 -4.14 4.29 -8.78
C VAL A 41 -4.18 3.49 -7.47
N ILE A 42 -4.12 2.16 -7.53
CA ILE A 42 -4.06 1.30 -6.32
C ILE A 42 -2.79 1.59 -5.50
N THR A 43 -1.63 1.68 -6.16
CA THR A 43 -0.36 2.00 -5.50
C THR A 43 -0.44 3.35 -4.78
N LEU A 44 -0.98 4.38 -5.42
CA LEU A 44 -1.12 5.71 -4.80
C LEU A 44 -2.16 5.69 -3.67
N ALA A 45 -3.27 4.97 -3.84
CA ALA A 45 -4.31 4.82 -2.82
C ALA A 45 -3.83 4.09 -1.55
N SER A 46 -2.76 3.29 -1.63
CA SER A 46 -2.17 2.60 -0.47
C SER A 46 -1.77 3.56 0.67
N GLY A 47 -1.28 4.76 0.33
CA GLY A 47 -0.93 5.78 1.30
C GLY A 47 -2.16 6.30 2.05
N LEU A 48 -3.28 6.49 1.34
CA LEU A 48 -4.54 6.90 1.95
C LEU A 48 -5.09 5.83 2.90
N ILE A 49 -5.03 4.56 2.49
CA ILE A 49 -5.46 3.43 3.33
C ILE A 49 -4.63 3.38 4.63
N GLY A 50 -3.31 3.52 4.53
CA GLY A 50 -2.43 3.57 5.70
C GLY A 50 -2.76 4.73 6.65
N ARG A 51 -3.10 5.91 6.11
CA ARG A 51 -3.55 7.06 6.90
C ARG A 51 -4.88 6.79 7.62
N VAL A 52 -5.87 6.26 6.91
CA VAL A 52 -7.18 5.92 7.49
C VAL A 52 -7.04 4.88 8.61
N MET A 53 -6.24 3.84 8.40
CA MET A 53 -6.01 2.82 9.42
C MET A 53 -5.24 3.35 10.63
N ALA A 54 -4.26 4.23 10.41
CA ALA A 54 -3.56 4.88 11.51
C ALA A 54 -4.51 5.76 12.33
N ALA A 55 -5.43 6.49 11.67
CA ALA A 55 -6.46 7.29 12.34
C ALA A 55 -7.47 6.41 13.10
N ALA A 56 -7.73 5.19 12.64
CA ALA A 56 -8.54 4.19 13.34
C ALA A 56 -7.81 3.52 14.52
N GLY A 57 -6.60 3.96 14.88
CA GLY A 57 -5.84 3.43 16.01
C GLY A 57 -5.02 2.17 15.70
N LEU A 58 -4.97 1.73 14.44
CA LEU A 58 -4.18 0.56 14.00
C LEU A 58 -2.74 0.92 13.62
N GLY A 59 -2.31 2.15 13.91
CA GLY A 59 -0.95 2.64 13.69
C GLY A 59 0.01 2.24 14.82
N VAL A 60 1.27 2.70 14.73
CA VAL A 60 2.25 2.45 15.78
C VAL A 60 1.90 3.32 16.99
N GLN A 61 1.69 2.70 18.17
CA GLN A 61 1.59 3.44 19.43
C GLN A 61 2.97 4.02 19.76
N ARG A 62 3.03 5.35 19.83
CA ARG A 62 4.17 6.06 20.42
C ARG A 62 4.07 5.85 21.93
N ILE A 63 4.97 5.07 22.50
CA ILE A 63 5.12 4.93 23.95
C ILE A 63 5.79 6.20 24.44
N ASP A 64 5.01 7.07 25.05
CA ASP A 64 5.42 8.23 25.83
C ASP A 64 5.99 7.75 27.17
N SER A 65 7.30 7.97 27.36
CA SER A 65 8.06 7.72 28.59
C SER A 65 8.36 9.04 29.30
#